data_AF-A0A5Y3W7N7-F1
#
_entry.id   AF-A0A5Y3W7N7-F1
#
_cell.length_a   1.000
_cell.length_b   1.000
_cell.length_c   1.000
_cell.angle_alpha   90.00
_cell.angle_beta   90.00
_cell.angle_gamma   90.00
#
_symmetry.space_group_name_H-M   'P 1'
#
loop_
_entity.id
_entity.type
_entity.pdbx_description
1 polymer ?
#
loop_
_entity_poly.entity_id
_entity_poly.type
_entity_poly.pdbx_seq_one_letter_code
_entity_poly.pdbx_strand_id
1 'polypeptide(L)'
;MSTVSYTLDPDSPWKQITSGTEVQPVLVQVISGGLLFCESATLPATNAAAHHMPAGPNAFISVTAPDVIWVKGSKELSDSVIVVTGSDIV
;
A
#
# COMPACT_ATOMS: atom_id res chain seq x y z
N MET A 1 -17.23 6.04 2.26
CA MET A 1 -15.78 6.33 2.24
C MET A 1 -15.27 6.19 3.67
N SER A 2 -14.37 5.24 3.90
CA SER A 2 -13.68 5.02 5.17
C SER A 2 -12.19 5.33 5.01
N THR A 3 -11.54 5.65 6.12
CA THR A 3 -10.09 5.85 6.20
C THR A 3 -9.54 4.91 7.26
N VAL A 4 -8.54 4.12 6.89
CA VAL A 4 -7.90 3.12 7.77
C VAL A 4 -6.40 3.39 7.82
N SER A 5 -5.81 3.27 9.01
CA SER A 5 -4.37 3.36 9.20
C SER A 5 -3.77 1.98 9.38
N TYR A 6 -2.64 1.72 8.73
CA TYR A 6 -1.87 0.49 8.90
C TYR A 6 -0.43 0.83 9.28
N THR A 7 0.07 0.14 10.31
CA THR A 7 1.50 0.04 10.59
C THR A 7 2.02 -1.22 9.90
N LEU A 8 2.99 -1.05 9.01
CA LEU A 8 3.58 -2.12 8.22
C LEU A 8 5.00 -2.38 8.73
N ASP A 9 5.17 -3.55 9.34
CA ASP A 9 6.48 -4.09 9.71
C ASP A 9 7.20 -4.59 8.43
N PRO A 10 8.46 -4.18 8.19
CA PRO A 10 9.23 -4.65 7.04
C PRO A 10 9.49 -6.17 6.99
N ASP A 11 9.35 -6.89 8.09
CA ASP A 11 9.46 -8.35 8.17
C ASP A 11 8.11 -9.07 8.00
N SER A 12 7.01 -8.33 8.01
CA SER A 12 5.68 -8.88 7.77
C SER A 12 5.45 -9.25 6.29
N PRO A 13 4.52 -10.20 6.01
CA PRO A 13 4.11 -10.50 4.64
C PRO A 13 3.47 -9.28 3.96
N TRP A 14 3.38 -9.35 2.62
CA TRP A 14 2.64 -8.37 1.83
C TRP A 14 1.20 -8.27 2.30
N LYS A 15 0.70 -7.04 2.40
CA LYS A 15 -0.68 -6.72 2.73
C LYS A 15 -1.42 -6.24 1.49
N GLN A 16 -2.54 -6.86 1.17
CA GLN A 16 -3.41 -6.41 0.08
C GLN A 16 -4.15 -5.14 0.52
N ILE A 17 -4.19 -4.13 -0.35
CA ILE A 17 -4.91 -2.87 -0.11
C ILE A 17 -6.15 -2.76 -0.98
N THR A 18 -6.09 -3.22 -2.23
CA THR A 18 -7.22 -3.24 -3.16
C THR A 18 -7.48 -4.65 -3.68
N SER A 19 -8.75 -4.94 -3.95
CA SER A 19 -9.26 -6.16 -4.56
C SER A 19 -9.32 -6.11 -6.09
N GLY A 20 -9.17 -4.92 -6.68
CA GLY A 20 -9.29 -4.69 -8.13
C GLY A 20 -10.74 -4.56 -8.59
N THR A 21 -11.70 -4.46 -7.66
CA THR A 21 -13.14 -4.35 -7.97
C THR A 21 -13.78 -3.09 -7.39
N GLU A 22 -12.97 -2.20 -6.82
CA GLU A 22 -13.41 -0.99 -6.15
C GLU A 22 -14.17 -0.07 -7.11
N VAL A 23 -15.33 0.41 -6.65
CA VAL A 23 -16.18 1.32 -7.44
C VAL A 23 -15.59 2.74 -7.50
N GLN A 24 -14.81 3.11 -6.48
CA GLN A 24 -14.18 4.43 -6.38
C GLN A 24 -12.67 4.27 -6.20
N PRO A 25 -11.87 5.28 -6.62
CA PRO A 25 -10.43 5.25 -6.41
C PRO A 25 -10.08 5.11 -4.92
N VAL A 26 -9.08 4.28 -4.64
CA VAL A 26 -8.48 4.13 -3.31
C VAL A 26 -7.22 4.97 -3.24
N LEU A 27 -7.13 5.83 -2.22
CA LEU A 27 -5.94 6.64 -1.98
C LEU A 27 -5.09 5.99 -0.89
N VAL A 28 -3.82 5.74 -1.20
CA VAL A 28 -2.81 5.26 -0.24
C VAL A 28 -1.82 6.40 0.01
N GLN A 29 -1.64 6.81 1.26
CA GLN A 29 -0.70 7.85 1.64
C GLN A 29 0.30 7.32 2.67
N VAL A 30 1.60 7.60 2.49
CA VAL A 30 2.65 7.26 3.46
C VAL A 30 2.84 8.43 4.40
N ILE A 31 2.56 8.20 5.68
CA ILE A 31 2.65 9.20 6.74
C ILE A 31 4.04 9.21 7.38
N SER A 32 4.65 8.03 7.54
CA SER A 32 5.97 7.87 8.15
C SER A 32 6.71 6.68 7.54
N GLY A 33 8.04 6.74 7.58
CA GLY A 33 8.93 5.70 7.07
C GLY A 33 8.94 5.65 5.55
N GLY A 34 8.86 4.44 4.97
CA GLY A 34 8.70 4.29 3.53
C GLY A 34 8.16 2.93 3.10
N LEU A 35 7.25 2.97 2.14
CA LEU A 35 6.48 1.83 1.67
C LEU A 35 7.15 1.13 0.49
N LEU A 36 7.06 -0.20 0.44
CA LEU A 36 7.20 -0.97 -0.78
C LEU A 36 5.81 -1.29 -1.33
N PHE A 37 5.57 -1.07 -2.62
CA PHE A 37 4.32 -1.43 -3.26
C PHE A 37 4.53 -2.08 -4.63
N CYS A 38 3.61 -2.96 -5.00
CA CYS A 38 3.55 -3.55 -6.33
C CYS A 38 2.10 -3.91 -6.72
N GLU A 39 1.86 -4.00 -8.01
CA GLU A 39 0.62 -4.50 -8.60
C GLU A 39 0.76 -5.99 -8.84
N SER A 40 -0.22 -6.77 -8.36
CA SER A 40 -0.23 -8.22 -8.58
C SER A 40 -1.62 -8.80 -8.33
N ALA A 41 -2.10 -9.62 -9.27
CA ALA A 41 -3.36 -10.34 -9.13
C ALA A 41 -3.36 -11.38 -7.98
N THR A 42 -2.18 -11.80 -7.52
CA THR A 42 -2.00 -12.77 -6.43
C THR A 42 -1.01 -12.25 -5.40
N LEU A 43 -0.98 -12.87 -4.21
CA LEU A 43 0.01 -12.57 -3.18
C LEU A 43 1.44 -12.58 -3.78
N PRO A 44 2.20 -11.47 -3.72
CA PRO A 44 3.56 -11.44 -4.24
C PRO A 44 4.52 -12.28 -3.41
N ALA A 45 5.59 -12.78 -4.04
CA ALA A 45 6.70 -13.38 -3.32
C ALA A 45 7.36 -12.37 -2.37
N THR A 46 7.96 -12.85 -1.26
CA THR A 46 8.57 -11.99 -0.23
C THR A 46 9.59 -10.99 -0.76
N ASN A 47 10.30 -11.35 -1.84
CA ASN A 47 11.32 -10.56 -2.50
C ASN A 47 10.91 -10.11 -3.92
N ALA A 48 9.59 -10.03 -4.19
CA ALA A 48 9.09 -9.51 -5.45
C ALA A 48 9.63 -8.10 -5.73
N ALA A 49 9.87 -7.79 -7.00
CA ALA A 49 10.26 -6.44 -7.41
C ALA A 49 9.15 -5.44 -7.00
N ALA A 50 9.55 -4.33 -6.41
CA ALA A 50 8.63 -3.37 -5.83
C ALA A 50 9.12 -1.94 -6.03
N HIS A 51 8.18 -1.01 -6.06
CA HIS A 51 8.46 0.41 -6.02
C HIS A 51 8.63 0.87 -4.57
N HIS A 52 9.60 1.74 -4.34
CA HIS A 52 9.86 2.34 -3.04
C HIS A 52 9.23 3.73 -2.99
N MET A 53 8.43 4.00 -1.96
CA MET A 53 7.80 5.29 -1.74
C MET A 53 8.09 5.80 -0.33
N PRO A 54 9.04 6.74 -0.16
CA PRO A 54 9.29 7.36 1.14
C PRO A 54 8.13 8.29 1.54
N ALA A 55 7.97 8.50 2.84
CA ALA A 55 7.06 9.52 3.35
C ALA A 55 7.43 10.93 2.86
N GLY A 56 6.43 11.80 2.68
CA GLY A 56 6.63 13.17 2.25
C GLY A 56 5.36 13.87 1.78
N PRO A 57 5.45 15.16 1.38
CA PRO A 57 4.30 15.97 1.01
C PRO A 57 3.46 15.41 -0.14
N ASN A 58 4.09 14.63 -1.03
CA ASN A 58 3.47 14.02 -2.21
C ASN A 58 3.53 12.49 -2.17
N ALA A 59 3.66 11.88 -0.98
CA ALA A 59 3.78 10.43 -0.83
C ALA A 59 2.41 9.75 -0.85
N PHE A 60 1.68 9.90 -1.96
CA PHE A 60 0.37 9.29 -2.14
C PHE A 60 0.22 8.63 -3.52
N ILE A 61 -0.59 7.57 -3.57
CA ILE A 61 -0.94 6.84 -4.78
C ILE A 61 -2.46 6.74 -4.85
N SER A 62 -3.02 7.10 -6.00
CA SER A 62 -4.42 6.81 -6.31
C SER A 62 -4.48 5.52 -7.11
N VAL A 63 -5.22 4.54 -6.61
CA VAL A 63 -5.39 3.22 -7.21
C VAL A 63 -6.82 3.11 -7.73
N THR A 64 -6.98 2.64 -8.95
CA THR A 64 -8.29 2.42 -9.57
C THR A 64 -8.43 0.98 -10.01
N ALA A 65 -9.66 0.43 -9.96
CA ALA A 65 -9.91 -0.86 -10.57
C ALA A 65 -9.49 -0.85 -12.06
N PRO A 66 -8.90 -1.95 -12.58
CA PRO A 66 -8.85 -3.29 -12.01
C PRO A 66 -7.63 -3.61 -11.13
N ASP A 67 -6.85 -2.60 -10.70
CA ASP A 67 -5.53 -2.84 -10.13
C ASP A 67 -5.59 -3.37 -8.69
N VAL A 68 -4.84 -4.43 -8.44
CA VAL A 68 -4.67 -5.08 -7.12
C VAL A 68 -3.32 -4.67 -6.56
N ILE A 69 -3.34 -3.80 -5.56
CA ILE A 69 -2.14 -3.26 -4.93
C ILE A 69 -1.82 -4.02 -3.65
N TRP A 70 -0.56 -4.42 -3.55
CA TRP A 70 0.03 -5.00 -2.35
C TRP A 70 1.09 -4.05 -1.81
N VAL A 71 1.13 -3.97 -0.48
CA VAL A 71 2.04 -3.08 0.24
C VAL A 71 2.81 -3.82 1.33
N LYS A 72 4.02 -3.36 1.62
CA LYS A 72 4.89 -3.88 2.68
C LYS A 72 5.77 -2.76 3.25
N GLY A 73 6.16 -2.85 4.52
CA GLY A 73 7.13 -1.90 5.09
C GLY A 73 8.50 -2.03 4.42
N SER A 74 9.22 -0.92 4.24
CA SER A 74 10.60 -0.95 3.73
C SER A 74 11.61 -0.96 4.88
N LYS A 75 12.46 -2.00 4.92
CA LYS A 75 13.59 -2.06 5.87
C LYS A 75 14.55 -0.89 5.72
N GLU A 76 14.70 -0.41 4.50
CA GLU A 76 15.64 0.67 4.16
C GLU A 76 15.12 2.04 4.61
N LEU A 77 13.80 2.19 4.78
CA LEU A 77 13.15 3.48 5.04
C LEU A 77 12.44 3.54 6.41
N SER A 78 12.66 2.55 7.30
CA SER A 78 12.00 2.35 8.60
C SER A 78 10.53 1.91 8.55
N ASP A 79 10.01 1.48 9.71
CA ASP A 79 8.62 1.05 9.89
C ASP A 79 7.65 2.05 9.28
N SER A 80 6.74 1.53 8.46
CA SER A 80 5.92 2.38 7.59
C SER A 80 4.54 2.53 8.17
N VAL A 81 4.08 3.77 8.32
CA VAL A 81 2.68 4.06 8.64
C VAL A 81 2.03 4.59 7.39
N ILE A 82 0.99 3.90 6.94
CA ILE A 82 0.20 4.32 5.78
C ILE A 82 -1.25 4.57 6.19
N VAL A 83 -1.89 5.48 5.47
CA VAL A 83 -3.32 5.73 5.55
C VAL A 83 -3.95 5.38 4.21
N VAL A 84 -5.01 4.60 4.25
CA VAL A 84 -5.76 4.16 3.08
C VAL A 84 -7.18 4.72 3.18
N THR A 85 -7.63 5.40 2.13
CA THR A 85 -9.00 5.94 2.05
C THR A 85 -9.72 5.35 0.84
N GLY A 86 -10.91 4.77 1.05
CA GLY A 86 -11.68 4.08 0.01
C GLY A 86 -13.08 3.66 0.48
N SER A 87 -13.92 3.19 -0.43
CA SER A 87 -15.25 2.64 -0.06
C SER A 87 -15.17 1.20 0.43
N ASP A 88 -14.27 0.42 -0.17
CA ASP A 88 -14.22 -1.04 -0.11
C ASP A 88 -12.78 -1.51 0.17
N ILE A 89 -12.21 -1.02 1.28
CA ILE A 89 -10.85 -1.42 1.72
C ILE A 89 -10.91 -2.86 2.24
N VAL A 90 -9.94 -3.70 1.85
CA VAL A 90 -9.84 -5.13 2.22
C VAL A 90 -9.30 -5.35 3.64
#